data_AF-A0AA95S4Y5-F1
#
_entry.id   AF-A0AA95S4Y5-F1
#
_cell.length_a   1.000
_cell.length_b   1.000
_cell.length_c   1.000
_cell.angle_alpha   90.00
_cell.angle_beta   90.00
_cell.angle_gamma   90.00
#
_symmetry.space_group_name_H-M   'P 1'
#
loop_
_entity.id
_entity.type
_entity.pdbx_description
1 polymer ?
#
loop_
_entity_poly.entity_id
_entity_poly.type
_entity_poly.pdbx_seq_one_letter_code
_entity_poly.pdbx_strand_id
1 'polypeptide(L)'
;MIENFFADYKNYIVVPEDEKAGNEVFDPQKFEAYYILTLSIFDSRLSTWKDASKFEIDVEKGIKIVLSDFNQRQRNKYHLQLLEFDRYKNYFILALSAKTKFNPGEEKERITYVIDNILTNPFYVGQGWFNLVGEKGKVARKLFCCSFKEYVVEDRNQSKREEKFENVSEFIPKNGEMKLIKSL
;
A
#
# COMPACT_ATOMS: atom_id res chain seq x y z
N MET A 1 56.39 -18.31 6.40
CA MET A 1 55.03 -18.84 6.20
C MET A 1 54.08 -17.94 6.97
N ILE A 2 53.09 -17.33 6.31
CA ILE A 2 51.99 -16.67 7.03
C ILE A 2 51.06 -17.81 7.44
N GLU A 3 51.23 -18.30 8.66
CA GLU A 3 50.30 -19.26 9.24
C GLU A 3 48.90 -18.65 9.24
N ASN A 4 47.96 -19.40 8.65
CA ASN A 4 46.54 -19.11 8.42
C ASN A 4 46.03 -17.77 8.96
N PHE A 5 46.30 -16.70 8.21
CA PHE A 5 45.83 -15.32 8.47
C PHE A 5 44.30 -15.23 8.68
N PHE A 6 43.54 -16.18 8.15
CA PHE A 6 42.09 -16.27 8.28
C PHE A 6 41.60 -17.31 9.29
N ALA A 7 42.44 -17.87 10.18
CA ALA A 7 42.00 -18.89 11.14
C ALA A 7 40.84 -18.42 12.04
N ASP A 8 40.84 -17.14 12.40
CA ASP A 8 39.86 -16.54 13.31
C ASP A 8 38.70 -15.83 12.59
N TYR A 9 38.54 -16.00 11.28
CA TYR A 9 37.54 -15.25 10.49
C TYR A 9 36.12 -15.36 11.05
N LYS A 10 35.79 -16.49 11.69
CA LYS A 10 34.48 -16.73 12.32
C LYS A 10 34.15 -15.74 13.45
N ASN A 11 35.16 -15.21 14.15
CA ASN A 11 34.99 -14.20 15.20
C ASN A 11 34.66 -12.81 14.64
N TYR A 12 34.85 -12.61 13.34
CA TYR A 12 34.55 -11.37 12.62
C TYR A 12 33.27 -11.47 11.78
N ILE A 13 32.59 -12.63 11.80
CA ILE A 13 31.29 -12.78 11.14
C ILE A 13 30.24 -12.04 11.98
N VAL A 14 29.85 -10.86 11.50
CA VAL A 14 28.68 -10.15 12.02
C VAL A 14 27.44 -10.73 11.32
N VAL A 15 26.65 -11.51 12.06
CA VAL A 15 25.37 -12.02 11.57
C VAL A 15 24.40 -10.84 11.41
N PRO A 16 23.80 -10.63 10.23
CA PRO A 16 22.84 -9.54 10.01
C PRO A 16 21.67 -9.61 11.00
N GLU A 17 21.29 -8.47 11.58
CA GLU A 17 20.18 -8.39 12.55
C GLU A 17 18.84 -8.85 11.99
N ASP A 18 18.66 -8.83 10.67
CA ASP A 18 17.44 -9.22 9.98
C ASP A 18 17.10 -10.72 10.15
N GLU A 19 18.09 -11.59 10.43
CA GLU A 19 17.84 -13.01 10.74
C GLU A 19 17.37 -13.25 12.19
N LYS A 20 17.57 -12.27 13.10
CA LYS A 20 17.18 -12.37 14.52
C LYS A 20 15.79 -11.81 14.82
N ALA A 21 15.21 -11.09 13.86
CA ALA A 21 13.91 -10.44 13.99
C ALA A 21 12.79 -11.45 13.75
N GLY A 22 12.32 -12.11 14.81
CA GLY A 22 11.07 -12.86 14.77
C GLY A 22 9.91 -11.96 14.30
N ASN A 23 8.88 -12.56 13.71
CA ASN A 23 7.67 -11.88 13.22
C ASN A 23 7.03 -11.04 14.35
N GLU A 24 7.40 -9.76 14.45
CA GLU A 24 6.71 -8.83 15.34
C GLU A 24 5.24 -8.75 14.92
N VAL A 25 4.35 -9.04 15.88
CA VAL A 25 2.90 -8.88 15.68
C VAL A 25 2.62 -7.38 15.49
N PHE A 26 1.81 -7.05 14.48
CA PHE A 26 1.39 -5.68 14.22
C PHE A 26 0.67 -5.09 15.44
N ASP A 27 1.17 -3.94 15.90
CA ASP A 27 0.59 -3.15 16.97
C ASP A 27 0.32 -1.74 16.44
N PRO A 28 -0.96 -1.36 16.23
CA PRO A 28 -1.31 -0.03 15.76
C PRO A 28 -0.70 1.09 16.62
N GLN A 29 -0.60 0.91 17.95
CA GLN A 29 -0.13 1.97 18.85
C GLN A 29 1.32 2.39 18.59
N LYS A 30 2.10 1.59 17.85
CA LYS A 30 3.47 1.91 17.43
C LYS A 30 3.54 2.81 16.18
N PHE A 31 2.40 3.24 15.63
CA PHE A 31 2.30 4.02 14.40
C PHE A 31 1.54 5.33 14.61
N GLU A 32 2.02 6.40 13.97
CA GLU A 32 1.49 7.76 14.12
C GLU A 32 0.55 8.17 12.98
N ALA A 33 0.61 7.49 11.83
CA ALA A 33 -0.21 7.82 10.67
C ALA A 33 -0.66 6.57 9.92
N TYR A 34 -1.87 6.64 9.36
CA TYR A 34 -2.52 5.54 8.65
C TYR A 34 -3.08 6.04 7.33
N TYR A 35 -2.90 5.26 6.28
CA TYR A 35 -3.36 5.58 4.94
C TYR A 35 -4.02 4.37 4.32
N ILE A 36 -5.16 4.58 3.66
CA ILE A 36 -5.79 3.58 2.81
C ILE A 36 -5.29 3.81 1.39
N LEU A 37 -4.62 2.80 0.83
CA LEU A 37 -4.06 2.82 -0.51
C LEU A 37 -4.92 1.94 -1.42
N THR A 38 -5.26 2.44 -2.59
CA THR A 38 -5.85 1.65 -3.67
C THR A 38 -4.81 1.49 -4.78
N LEU A 39 -4.46 0.24 -5.08
CA LEU A 39 -3.43 -0.10 -6.06
C LEU A 39 -4.06 -0.85 -7.24
N SER A 40 -3.85 -0.35 -8.45
CA SER A 40 -4.21 -1.03 -9.71
C SER A 40 -2.98 -1.14 -10.61
N ILE A 41 -2.98 -2.08 -11.56
CA ILE A 41 -1.86 -2.19 -12.50
C ILE A 41 -1.82 -0.99 -13.45
N PHE A 42 -0.66 -0.36 -13.58
CA PHE A 42 -0.38 0.68 -14.57
C PHE A 42 -0.28 0.06 -15.97
N ASP A 43 -0.87 0.70 -16.99
CA ASP A 43 -0.91 0.20 -18.37
C ASP A 43 -1.35 -1.28 -18.43
N SER A 44 -2.42 -1.62 -17.71
CA SER A 44 -2.78 -3.01 -17.44
C SER A 44 -3.16 -3.80 -18.69
N ARG A 45 -2.64 -5.02 -18.78
CA ARG A 45 -3.07 -6.05 -19.74
C ARG A 45 -4.23 -6.89 -19.21
N LEU A 46 -4.68 -6.64 -17.98
CA LEU A 46 -5.75 -7.36 -17.31
C LEU A 46 -7.01 -6.51 -17.22
N SER A 47 -8.16 -7.13 -17.43
CA SER A 47 -9.45 -6.53 -17.06
C SER A 47 -9.82 -6.84 -15.62
N THR A 48 -9.40 -8.02 -15.11
CA THR A 48 -9.63 -8.48 -13.73
C THR A 48 -8.43 -9.28 -13.22
N TRP A 49 -8.26 -9.42 -11.91
CA TRP A 49 -7.21 -10.27 -11.34
C TRP A 49 -7.36 -11.75 -11.69
N LYS A 50 -8.58 -12.21 -11.98
CA LYS A 50 -8.83 -13.57 -12.49
C LYS A 50 -8.05 -13.84 -13.79
N ASP A 51 -7.82 -12.82 -14.61
CA ASP A 51 -7.07 -12.96 -15.86
C ASP A 51 -5.56 -13.18 -15.63
N ALA A 52 -5.05 -12.89 -14.43
CA ALA A 52 -3.63 -13.06 -14.11
C ALA A 52 -3.17 -14.54 -14.20
N SER A 53 -4.10 -15.50 -14.04
CA SER A 53 -3.79 -16.92 -14.19
C SER A 53 -3.32 -17.28 -15.61
N LYS A 54 -3.69 -16.48 -16.63
CA LYS A 54 -3.18 -16.63 -18.02
C LYS A 54 -1.68 -16.37 -18.13
N PHE A 55 -1.11 -15.69 -17.14
CA PHE A 55 0.31 -15.39 -17.02
C PHE A 55 0.98 -16.25 -15.95
N GLU A 56 0.30 -17.30 -15.47
CA GLU A 56 0.76 -18.20 -14.41
C GLU A 56 1.04 -17.48 -13.08
N ILE A 57 0.37 -16.34 -12.85
CA ILE A 57 0.53 -15.55 -11.64
C ILE A 57 -0.62 -15.82 -10.67
N ASP A 58 -0.27 -16.28 -9.47
CA ASP A 58 -1.15 -16.29 -8.31
C ASP A 58 -1.04 -14.95 -7.58
N VAL A 59 -2.01 -14.07 -7.85
CA VAL A 59 -2.00 -12.69 -7.35
C VAL A 59 -2.10 -12.64 -5.83
N GLU A 60 -3.00 -13.43 -5.23
CA GLU A 60 -3.23 -13.39 -3.78
C GLU A 60 -2.00 -13.89 -3.03
N LYS A 61 -1.41 -15.00 -3.50
CA LYS A 61 -0.16 -15.53 -2.94
C LYS A 61 0.99 -14.54 -3.12
N GLY A 62 1.12 -13.92 -4.29
CA GLY A 62 2.15 -12.93 -4.57
C GLY A 62 2.05 -11.71 -3.64
N ILE A 63 0.83 -11.20 -3.40
CA ILE A 63 0.61 -10.11 -2.44
C ILE A 63 1.06 -10.54 -1.04
N LYS A 64 0.62 -11.71 -0.55
CA LYS A 64 0.99 -12.17 0.79
C LYS A 64 2.49 -12.29 1.00
N ILE A 65 3.21 -12.86 0.03
CA ILE A 65 4.68 -12.99 0.08
C ILE A 65 5.33 -11.61 0.12
N VAL A 66 4.97 -10.72 -0.81
CA VAL A 66 5.60 -9.39 -0.89
C VAL A 66 5.30 -8.56 0.35
N LEU A 67 4.08 -8.60 0.89
CA LEU A 67 3.74 -7.87 2.11
C LEU A 67 4.48 -8.42 3.33
N SER A 68 4.64 -9.74 3.44
CA SER A 68 5.43 -10.36 4.50
C SER A 68 6.88 -9.87 4.47
N ASP A 69 7.53 -9.97 3.30
CA ASP A 69 8.91 -9.52 3.11
C ASP A 69 9.07 -8.02 3.34
N PHE A 70 8.12 -7.23 2.84
CA PHE A 70 8.09 -5.78 3.05
C PHE A 70 8.03 -5.45 4.53
N ASN A 71 7.10 -6.06 5.28
CA ASN A 71 6.91 -5.79 6.69
C ASN A 71 8.12 -6.21 7.54
N GLN A 72 8.78 -7.31 7.18
CA GLN A 72 10.02 -7.72 7.84
C GLN A 72 11.14 -6.69 7.63
N ARG A 73 11.34 -6.24 6.39
CA ARG A 73 12.39 -5.27 6.03
C ARG A 73 12.09 -3.85 6.51
N GLN A 74 10.82 -3.47 6.57
CA GLN A 74 10.37 -2.12 6.90
C GLN A 74 9.80 -2.00 8.32
N ARG A 75 9.96 -3.02 9.18
CA ARG A 75 9.42 -3.07 10.56
C ARG A 75 9.62 -1.81 11.40
N ASN A 76 10.68 -1.05 11.14
CA ASN A 76 11.03 0.17 11.87
C ASN A 76 10.46 1.46 11.26
N LYS A 77 9.75 1.38 10.13
CA LYS A 77 9.29 2.54 9.37
C LYS A 77 7.83 2.41 8.96
N TYR A 78 7.47 1.27 8.37
CA TYR A 78 6.19 1.07 7.71
C TYR A 78 5.63 -0.32 8.00
N HIS A 79 4.30 -0.42 7.95
CA HIS A 79 3.59 -1.67 7.91
C HIS A 79 2.51 -1.62 6.84
N LEU A 80 2.41 -2.66 6.02
CA LEU A 80 1.39 -2.83 5.01
C LEU A 80 0.50 -4.03 5.33
N GLN A 81 -0.81 -3.84 5.24
CA GLN A 81 -1.80 -4.90 5.41
C GLN A 81 -2.78 -4.90 4.23
N LEU A 82 -3.07 -6.09 3.70
CA LEU A 82 -4.12 -6.26 2.69
C LEU A 82 -5.49 -6.14 3.36
N LEU A 83 -6.31 -5.19 2.92
CA LEU A 83 -7.67 -4.98 3.42
C LEU A 83 -8.72 -5.63 2.53
N GLU A 84 -8.59 -5.44 1.21
CA GLU A 84 -9.54 -5.94 0.24
C GLU A 84 -8.82 -6.49 -0.98
N PHE A 85 -9.20 -7.71 -1.36
CA PHE A 85 -8.82 -8.33 -2.62
C PHE A 85 -10.03 -9.06 -3.19
N ASP A 86 -10.40 -8.69 -4.42
CA ASP A 86 -11.47 -9.34 -5.18
C ASP A 86 -10.93 -9.73 -6.55
N ARG A 87 -10.99 -11.03 -6.87
CA ARG A 87 -10.52 -11.57 -8.14
C ARG A 87 -11.23 -10.98 -9.37
N TYR A 88 -12.42 -10.40 -9.20
CA TYR A 88 -13.20 -9.79 -10.27
C TYR A 88 -12.92 -8.30 -10.47
N LYS A 89 -12.10 -7.70 -9.62
CA LYS A 89 -11.61 -6.32 -9.76
C LYS A 89 -10.21 -6.33 -10.36
N ASN A 90 -9.71 -5.18 -10.77
CA ASN A 90 -8.33 -4.97 -11.26
C ASN A 90 -7.49 -4.10 -10.32
N TYR A 91 -7.97 -3.93 -9.08
CA TYR A 91 -7.30 -3.22 -8.01
C TYR A 91 -7.43 -4.00 -6.70
N PHE A 92 -6.61 -3.65 -5.72
CA PHE A 92 -6.72 -4.13 -4.34
C PHE A 92 -6.44 -2.98 -3.38
N ILE A 93 -6.85 -3.15 -2.13
CA ILE A 93 -6.77 -2.11 -1.11
C ILE A 93 -5.79 -2.54 -0.03
N LEU A 94 -4.83 -1.67 0.28
CA LEU A 94 -3.89 -1.83 1.38
C LEU A 94 -4.12 -0.77 2.46
N ALA A 95 -3.87 -1.12 3.72
CA ALA A 95 -3.57 -0.17 4.77
C ALA A 95 -2.06 0.02 4.84
N LEU A 96 -1.59 1.26 4.80
CA LEU A 96 -0.23 1.66 5.13
C LEU A 96 -0.22 2.36 6.47
N SER A 97 0.52 1.80 7.43
CA SER A 97 0.81 2.44 8.71
C SER A 97 2.24 2.95 8.69
N ALA A 98 2.46 4.21 9.07
CA ALA A 98 3.77 4.84 9.14
C ALA A 98 4.12 5.20 10.58
N LYS A 99 5.35 4.85 11.01
CA LYS A 99 5.80 5.11 12.39
C LYS A 99 5.91 6.59 12.70
N THR A 100 6.23 7.40 11.68
CA THR A 100 6.30 8.85 11.78
C THR A 100 5.23 9.46 10.89
N LYS A 101 4.50 10.45 11.41
CA LYS A 101 3.55 11.20 10.58
C LYS A 101 4.27 11.94 9.44
N PHE A 102 3.68 11.92 8.25
CA PHE A 102 4.20 12.68 7.12
C PHE A 102 3.84 14.16 7.26
N ASN A 103 4.72 15.04 6.78
CA ASN A 103 4.44 16.47 6.75
C ASN A 103 3.29 16.76 5.78
N PRO A 104 2.41 17.74 6.09
CA PRO A 104 1.38 18.19 5.17
C PRO A 104 1.96 18.60 3.82
N GLY A 105 1.48 18.00 2.73
CA GLY A 105 1.94 18.24 1.36
C GLY A 105 3.03 17.26 0.87
N GLU A 106 3.70 16.54 1.76
CA GLU A 106 4.70 15.52 1.41
C GLU A 106 4.10 14.12 1.27
N GLU A 107 2.86 13.89 1.70
CA GLU A 107 2.27 12.54 1.80
C GLU A 107 2.28 11.83 0.45
N LYS A 108 1.94 12.56 -0.62
CA LYS A 108 1.92 12.02 -1.97
C LYS A 108 3.31 11.56 -2.42
N GLU A 109 4.35 12.35 -2.20
CA GLU A 109 5.72 11.96 -2.57
C GLU A 109 6.20 10.78 -1.73
N ARG A 110 5.97 10.80 -0.42
CA ARG A 110 6.36 9.71 0.49
C ARG A 110 5.67 8.40 0.13
N ILE A 111 4.36 8.43 -0.09
CA ILE A 111 3.59 7.23 -0.48
C ILE A 111 4.02 6.76 -1.86
N THR A 112 4.22 7.67 -2.82
CA THR A 112 4.72 7.31 -4.15
C THR A 112 6.08 6.64 -4.05
N TYR A 113 6.99 7.15 -3.22
CA TYR A 113 8.28 6.51 -2.99
C TYR A 113 8.14 5.10 -2.39
N VAL A 114 7.27 4.92 -1.40
CA VAL A 114 7.02 3.59 -0.82
C VAL A 114 6.51 2.62 -1.88
N ILE A 115 5.58 3.04 -2.74
CA ILE A 115 5.00 2.17 -3.78
C ILE A 115 5.97 1.93 -4.94
N ASP A 116 6.52 2.99 -5.54
CA ASP A 116 7.30 2.90 -6.77
C ASP A 116 8.74 2.44 -6.50
N ASN A 117 9.35 2.79 -5.37
CA ASN A 117 10.75 2.45 -5.09
C ASN A 117 10.93 1.23 -4.17
N ILE A 118 10.02 1.00 -3.23
CA ILE A 118 10.16 -0.09 -2.26
C ILE A 118 9.30 -1.30 -2.66
N LEU A 119 8.00 -1.07 -2.92
CA LEU A 119 7.04 -2.15 -3.13
C LEU A 119 7.06 -2.71 -4.57
N THR A 120 7.31 -1.88 -5.57
CA THR A 120 7.22 -2.26 -6.99
C THR A 120 8.19 -3.38 -7.36
N ASN A 121 9.47 -3.30 -6.97
CA ASN A 121 10.47 -4.28 -7.39
C ASN A 121 10.15 -5.73 -6.95
N PRO A 122 9.79 -5.99 -5.68
CA PRO A 122 9.35 -7.32 -5.24
C PRO A 122 8.21 -7.91 -6.07
N PHE A 123 7.20 -7.11 -6.43
CA PHE A 123 6.12 -7.58 -7.30
C PHE A 123 6.58 -7.74 -8.75
N TYR A 124 7.23 -6.71 -9.29
CA TYR A 124 7.55 -6.57 -10.70
C TYR A 124 8.45 -7.70 -11.19
N VAL A 125 9.59 -7.93 -10.52
CA VAL A 125 10.54 -8.99 -10.89
C VAL A 125 10.32 -10.23 -10.03
N GLY A 126 10.21 -10.06 -8.70
CA GLY A 126 10.20 -11.17 -7.75
C GLY A 126 8.97 -12.09 -7.87
N GLN A 127 7.81 -11.56 -8.25
CA GLN A 127 6.59 -12.33 -8.48
C GLN A 127 6.21 -12.42 -9.97
N GLY A 128 7.05 -11.91 -10.87
CA GLY A 128 6.80 -11.95 -12.32
C GLY A 128 5.71 -10.99 -12.82
N TRP A 129 5.28 -10.01 -12.02
CA TRP A 129 4.16 -9.13 -12.38
C TRP A 129 4.46 -8.17 -13.53
N PHE A 130 5.72 -8.08 -13.98
CA PHE A 130 6.09 -7.36 -15.21
C PHE A 130 5.30 -7.83 -16.45
N ASN A 131 4.80 -9.07 -16.45
CA ASN A 131 3.98 -9.62 -17.53
C ASN A 131 2.56 -9.03 -17.58
N LEU A 132 2.08 -8.49 -16.46
CA LEU A 132 0.74 -7.91 -16.32
C LEU A 132 0.65 -6.48 -16.88
N VAL A 133 1.80 -5.87 -17.14
CA VAL A 133 1.96 -4.49 -17.59
C VAL A 133 2.20 -4.46 -19.09
N GLY A 134 1.59 -3.49 -19.77
CA GLY A 134 1.78 -3.20 -21.18
C GLY A 134 3.13 -2.55 -21.48
N GLU A 135 3.35 -2.18 -22.74
CA GLU A 135 4.64 -1.68 -23.18
C GLU A 135 5.01 -0.33 -22.54
N LYS A 136 4.03 0.54 -22.30
CA LYS A 136 4.30 1.86 -21.70
C LYS A 136 4.77 1.70 -20.25
N GLY A 137 4.15 0.79 -19.51
CA GLY A 137 4.55 0.54 -18.12
C GLY A 137 5.90 -0.16 -18.00
N LYS A 138 6.27 -1.01 -18.97
CA LYS A 138 7.62 -1.60 -19.02
C LYS A 138 8.70 -0.56 -19.23
N VAL A 139 8.50 0.35 -20.19
CA VAL A 139 9.43 1.46 -20.46
C VAL A 139 9.54 2.39 -19.24
N ALA A 140 8.41 2.71 -18.61
CA ALA A 140 8.37 3.54 -17.40
C ALA A 140 8.85 2.83 -16.13
N ARG A 141 9.10 1.52 -16.18
CA ARG A 141 9.38 0.66 -15.01
C ARG A 141 8.38 0.85 -13.88
N LYS A 142 7.11 1.06 -14.24
CA LYS A 142 6.03 1.37 -13.31
C LYS A 142 5.00 0.24 -13.30
N LEU A 143 4.76 -0.30 -12.12
CA LEU A 143 3.81 -1.40 -11.93
C LEU A 143 2.42 -0.93 -11.54
N PHE A 144 2.34 0.04 -10.62
CA PHE A 144 1.07 0.42 -10.00
C PHE A 144 0.66 1.86 -10.33
N CYS A 145 -0.64 2.06 -10.48
CA CYS A 145 -1.28 3.33 -10.16
C CYS A 145 -1.67 3.28 -8.67
N CYS A 146 -1.40 4.36 -7.95
CA CYS A 146 -1.75 4.48 -6.53
C CYS A 146 -2.60 5.72 -6.29
N SER A 147 -3.70 5.54 -5.59
CA SER A 147 -4.44 6.62 -4.93
C SER A 147 -4.52 6.34 -3.44
N PHE A 148 -4.54 7.38 -2.61
CA PHE A 148 -4.55 7.21 -1.16
C PHE A 148 -5.50 8.18 -0.47
N LYS A 149 -5.92 7.82 0.73
CA LYS A 149 -6.63 8.69 1.67
C LYS A 149 -6.09 8.45 3.08
N GLU A 150 -5.82 9.52 3.83
CA GLU A 150 -5.44 9.41 5.24
C GLU A 150 -6.63 8.88 6.05
N TYR A 151 -6.35 7.97 6.97
CA TYR A 151 -7.31 7.40 7.91
C TYR A 151 -7.00 7.95 9.30
N VAL A 152 -7.87 8.83 9.77
CA VAL A 152 -7.78 9.36 11.14
C VAL A 152 -8.65 8.48 12.02
N VAL A 153 -8.04 7.86 13.04
CA VAL A 153 -8.80 7.21 14.10
C VAL A 153 -9.40 8.33 14.93
N GLU A 154 -10.66 8.69 14.67
CA GLU A 154 -11.39 9.58 15.56
C GLU A 154 -11.41 8.93 16.96
N ASP A 155 -10.91 9.67 17.93
CA ASP A 155 -10.92 9.26 19.32
C ASP A 155 -12.38 9.07 19.74
N ARG A 156 -12.81 7.82 19.96
CA ARG A 156 -14.21 7.50 20.35
C ARG A 156 -14.67 8.27 21.60
N ASN A 157 -13.75 8.90 22.33
CA ASN A 157 -13.99 9.71 23.50
C ASN A 157 -14.43 11.17 23.21
N GLN A 158 -14.33 11.67 21.97
CA GLN A 158 -14.81 13.02 21.63
C GLN A 158 -16.30 13.08 21.25
N SER A 159 -16.94 11.93 21.01
CA SER A 159 -18.37 11.84 20.63
C SER A 159 -19.39 12.22 21.72
N LYS A 160 -18.96 12.75 22.89
CA LYS A 160 -19.85 13.25 23.95
C LYS A 160 -19.84 14.76 24.16
N ARG A 161 -19.06 15.53 23.41
CA ARG A 161 -19.16 16.99 23.45
C ARG A 161 -19.29 17.57 22.05
N GLU A 162 -20.52 18.02 21.81
CA GLU A 162 -20.87 19.08 20.86
C GLU A 162 -20.84 18.68 19.38
N GLU A 163 -21.96 18.14 18.91
CA GLU A 163 -22.56 18.61 17.66
C GLU A 163 -24.08 18.40 17.75
N LYS A 164 -24.78 19.48 18.10
CA LYS A 164 -26.22 19.60 17.87
C LYS A 164 -26.41 19.57 16.35
N PHE A 165 -26.84 18.43 15.81
CA PHE A 165 -27.43 18.41 14.48
C PHE A 165 -28.74 19.21 14.53
N GLU A 166 -28.72 20.42 14.00
CA GLU A 166 -29.94 21.10 13.59
C GLU A 166 -30.59 20.27 12.48
N ASN A 167 -31.83 19.83 12.72
CA ASN A 167 -32.67 19.16 11.75
C ASN A 167 -32.85 20.03 10.50
N VAL A 168 -32.12 19.75 9.43
CA VAL A 168 -32.53 20.19 8.09
C VAL A 168 -33.44 19.13 7.52
N SER A 169 -34.67 19.12 8.03
CA SER A 169 -35.80 18.43 7.41
C SER A 169 -36.85 19.46 7.01
N GLU A 170 -36.51 20.30 6.04
CA GLU A 170 -37.47 21.05 5.24
C GLU A 170 -36.82 21.40 3.89
N PHE A 171 -37.65 21.45 2.84
CA PHE A 171 -37.31 21.65 1.42
C PHE A 171 -36.98 20.39 0.60
N ILE A 172 -37.94 19.47 0.55
CA ILE A 172 -38.22 18.70 -0.68
C ILE A 172 -39.26 19.51 -1.49
N PRO A 173 -38.91 20.12 -2.64
CA PRO A 173 -39.92 20.64 -3.56
C PRO A 173 -40.54 19.50 -4.35
N LYS A 174 -41.85 19.34 -4.23
CA LYS A 174 -42.69 18.47 -5.08
C LYS A 174 -42.84 19.10 -6.47
N ASN A 175 -42.61 18.29 -7.50
CA ASN A 175 -43.09 18.40 -8.89
C ASN A 175 -42.74 19.65 -9.72
N GLY A 176 -42.11 19.40 -10.86
CA GLY A 176 -42.40 20.11 -12.11
C GLY A 176 -41.28 21.01 -12.66
N GLU A 177 -40.83 20.66 -13.87
CA GLU A 177 -39.99 21.43 -14.80
C GLU A 177 -38.46 21.34 -14.67
N MET A 178 -37.87 20.53 -15.56
CA MET A 178 -36.46 20.61 -15.94
C MET A 178 -36.21 21.88 -16.75
N LYS A 179 -35.28 22.73 -16.29
CA LYS A 179 -34.57 23.68 -17.15
C LYS A 179 -33.07 23.44 -17.06
N LEU A 180 -32.49 23.05 -18.19
CA LEU A 180 -31.05 23.04 -18.46
C LEU A 180 -30.52 24.47 -18.35
N ILE A 181 -29.59 24.71 -17.45
CA ILE A 181 -28.75 25.91 -17.48
C ILE A 181 -27.34 25.48 -17.88
N LYS A 182 -26.96 25.83 -19.11
CA LYS A 182 -25.56 25.93 -19.53
C LYS A 182 -24.99 27.23 -18.96
N SER A 183 -23.74 27.17 -18.55
CA SER A 183 -22.85 28.34 -18.35
C SER A 183 -21.43 27.83 -18.57
N LEU A 184 -20.83 28.12 -19.72
CA LEU A 184 -20.13 29.33 -20.18
C LEU A 184 -18.62 29.18 -19.93
#